data_AF-A0AAW4CLQ9-F1
#
_entry.id   AF-A0AAW4CLQ9-F1
#
_cell.length_a   1.000
_cell.length_b   1.000
_cell.length_c   1.000
_cell.angle_alpha   90.00
_cell.angle_beta   90.00
_cell.angle_gamma   90.00
#
_symmetry.space_group_name_H-M   'P 1'
#
loop_
_entity.id
_entity.type
_entity.pdbx_description
1 polymer ?
#
loop_
_entity_poly.entity_id
_entity_poly.type
_entity_poly.pdbx_seq_one_letter_code
_entity_poly.pdbx_strand_id
1 'polypeptide(L)'
;AKEAIGSMGDDTPLAVISDKPRTISHFFRQNFSQVTNPPIDPLRERHVMSLKTRFSNLHNILEEDAQNSHVLVLESPVLNSAEWARLKAYFGPAVAEIDCTFPSTGGQEQLRAAIARIREEAEQAVR
;
A
#
# COMPACT_ATOMS: atom_id res chain seq x y z
N ALA A 1 -5.08 8.85 18.47
CA ALA A 1 -3.88 9.72 18.43
C ALA A 1 -4.03 10.71 17.29
N LYS A 2 -3.46 11.91 17.39
CA LYS A 2 -3.42 12.91 16.30
C LYS A 2 -2.00 12.95 15.74
N GLU A 3 -1.86 13.26 14.46
CA GLU A 3 -0.53 13.48 13.85
C GLU A 3 0.13 14.75 14.42
N ALA A 4 1.46 14.82 14.31
CA ALA A 4 2.22 15.96 14.80
C ALA A 4 1.91 17.21 13.97
N ILE A 5 1.70 18.34 14.65
CA ILE A 5 1.50 19.66 14.03
C ILE A 5 2.78 20.46 14.22
N GLY A 6 3.29 21.06 13.14
CA GLY A 6 4.44 21.95 13.13
C GLY A 6 4.12 23.29 12.45
N SER A 7 5.11 24.16 12.37
CA SER A 7 5.04 25.44 11.67
C SER A 7 6.32 25.68 10.85
N MET A 8 6.32 26.72 10.00
CA MET A 8 7.34 27.00 8.98
C MET A 8 7.36 25.99 7.82
N GLY A 9 7.98 26.39 6.70
CA GLY A 9 8.16 25.54 5.53
C GLY A 9 9.25 24.48 5.73
N ASP A 10 9.25 23.45 4.88
CA ASP A 10 10.34 22.48 4.81
C ASP A 10 11.51 23.06 4.00
N ASP A 11 12.52 23.56 4.70
CA ASP A 11 13.78 24.06 4.12
C ASP A 11 14.84 22.96 3.97
N THR A 12 14.46 21.68 4.16
CA THR A 12 15.40 20.60 3.93
C THR A 12 15.61 20.37 2.43
N PRO A 13 16.83 20.05 1.99
CA PRO A 13 17.09 19.78 0.58
C PRO A 13 16.20 18.66 0.04
N LEU A 14 15.81 18.76 -1.23
CA LEU A 14 15.10 17.68 -1.91
C LEU A 14 15.88 16.36 -1.76
N ALA A 15 15.16 15.25 -1.61
CA ALA A 15 15.76 13.95 -1.30
C ALA A 15 16.90 13.55 -2.27
N VAL A 16 16.80 13.96 -3.53
CA VAL A 16 17.81 13.69 -4.58
C VAL A 16 19.12 14.46 -4.40
N ILE A 17 19.11 15.63 -3.76
CA ILE A 17 20.31 16.45 -3.48
C ILE A 17 20.68 16.44 -1.99
N SER A 18 20.08 15.54 -1.20
CA SER A 18 20.34 15.47 0.23
C SER A 18 21.62 14.69 0.50
N ASP A 19 22.52 15.23 1.32
CA ASP A 19 23.72 14.52 1.79
C ASP A 19 23.43 13.42 2.81
N LYS A 20 22.18 13.29 3.26
CA LYS A 20 21.74 12.30 4.25
C LYS A 20 20.89 11.22 3.56
N PRO A 21 21.01 9.94 3.98
CA PRO A 21 20.14 8.89 3.45
C PRO A 21 18.67 9.23 3.75
N ARG A 22 17.84 9.20 2.71
CA ARG A 22 16.39 9.43 2.79
C ARG A 22 15.64 8.17 2.39
N THR A 23 14.47 7.94 2.99
CA THR A 23 13.59 6.82 2.61
C THR A 23 12.97 7.06 1.25
N ILE A 24 12.55 5.98 0.57
CA ILE A 24 11.97 6.06 -0.77
C ILE A 24 10.70 6.92 -0.82
N SER A 25 9.92 6.96 0.28
CA SER A 25 8.73 7.79 0.41
C SER A 25 8.99 9.29 0.23
N HIS A 26 10.21 9.77 0.51
CA HIS A 26 10.56 11.19 0.35
C HIS A 26 10.70 11.62 -1.13
N PHE A 27 10.79 10.66 -2.05
CA PHE A 27 10.84 10.93 -3.48
C PHE A 27 9.44 11.05 -4.11
N PHE A 28 8.40 10.62 -3.40
CA PHE A 28 7.02 10.76 -3.83
C PHE A 28 6.38 11.98 -3.19
N ARG A 29 5.79 12.87 -4.01
CA ARG A 29 5.01 14.01 -3.53
C ARG A 29 3.52 13.68 -3.65
N GLN A 30 2.76 14.04 -2.63
CA GLN A 30 1.31 13.88 -2.64
C GLN A 30 0.71 14.86 -3.65
N ASN A 31 -0.07 14.34 -4.58
CA ASN A 31 -0.83 15.17 -5.50
C ASN A 31 -2.03 15.80 -4.79
N PHE A 32 -2.40 16.99 -5.21
CA PHE A 32 -3.60 17.67 -4.75
C PHE A 32 -4.26 18.39 -5.92
N SER A 33 -5.59 18.53 -5.88
CA SER A 33 -6.33 19.23 -6.91
C SER A 33 -6.31 20.74 -6.69
N GLN A 34 -6.30 21.49 -7.79
CA GLN A 34 -6.46 22.94 -7.79
C GLN A 34 -7.42 23.32 -8.92
N VAL A 35 -8.41 24.16 -8.62
CA VAL A 35 -9.41 24.72 -9.57
C VAL A 35 -10.35 23.68 -10.20
N THR A 36 -9.84 22.62 -10.79
CA THR A 36 -10.59 21.64 -11.59
C THR A 36 -11.60 20.83 -10.76
N ASN A 37 -11.28 20.54 -9.51
CA ASN A 37 -12.17 19.85 -8.58
C ASN A 37 -11.82 20.21 -7.12
N PRO A 38 -12.82 20.50 -6.28
CA PRO A 38 -12.59 20.89 -4.88
C PRO A 38 -12.11 19.70 -4.02
N PRO A 39 -11.20 19.91 -3.06
CA PRO A 39 -10.87 18.90 -2.05
C PRO A 39 -12.02 18.73 -1.04
N ILE A 40 -12.16 17.52 -0.46
CA ILE A 40 -13.17 17.18 0.55
C ILE A 40 -12.61 17.48 1.95
N ASP A 41 -13.43 17.95 2.89
CA ASP A 41 -13.05 18.11 4.31
C ASP A 41 -13.09 16.75 5.05
N PRO A 42 -11.94 16.15 5.42
CA PRO A 42 -11.91 14.83 6.03
C PRO A 42 -12.44 14.78 7.48
N LEU A 43 -12.64 15.93 8.12
CA LEU A 43 -13.17 16.02 9.49
C LEU A 43 -14.67 16.27 9.50
N ARG A 44 -15.16 17.19 8.67
CA ARG A 44 -16.58 17.57 8.61
C ARG A 44 -17.40 16.65 7.70
N GLU A 45 -16.78 16.12 6.64
CA GLU A 45 -17.44 15.31 5.62
C GLU A 45 -17.00 13.83 5.68
N ARG A 46 -16.52 13.38 6.84
CA ARG A 46 -16.01 12.00 7.03
C ARG A 46 -17.02 10.93 6.58
N HIS A 47 -18.32 11.17 6.72
CA HIS A 47 -19.37 10.19 6.39
C HIS A 47 -19.45 9.85 4.90
N VAL A 48 -18.95 10.71 4.00
CA VAL A 48 -18.89 10.42 2.56
C VAL A 48 -17.57 9.79 2.14
N MET A 49 -16.64 9.59 3.08
CA MET A 49 -15.34 8.95 2.85
C MET A 49 -15.33 7.52 3.41
N SER A 50 -14.50 6.65 2.83
CA SER A 50 -14.37 5.26 3.27
C SER A 50 -12.95 4.74 3.07
N LEU A 51 -12.47 3.94 4.03
CA LEU A 51 -11.22 3.19 3.95
C LEU A 51 -11.47 1.69 3.71
N LYS A 52 -12.70 1.32 3.36
CA LYS A 52 -13.06 -0.08 3.17
C LYS A 52 -12.17 -0.73 2.12
N THR A 53 -11.46 -1.76 2.52
CA THR A 53 -10.55 -2.53 1.66
C THR A 53 -11.17 -3.89 1.42
N ARG A 54 -11.27 -4.31 0.15
CA ARG A 54 -11.90 -5.57 -0.24
C ARG A 54 -10.85 -6.53 -0.80
N PHE A 55 -11.02 -7.82 -0.51
CA PHE A 55 -10.23 -8.90 -1.11
C PHE A 55 -11.15 -9.83 -1.91
N SER A 56 -10.62 -10.45 -2.96
CA SER A 56 -11.37 -11.34 -3.86
C SER A 56 -12.57 -10.66 -4.55
N ASN A 57 -12.47 -9.36 -4.86
CA ASN A 57 -13.57 -8.56 -5.40
C ASN A 57 -13.43 -8.22 -6.90
N LEU A 58 -12.44 -8.80 -7.59
CA LEU A 58 -12.19 -8.56 -9.03
C LEU A 58 -12.93 -9.61 -9.86
N HIS A 59 -14.26 -9.52 -9.87
CA HIS A 59 -15.14 -10.36 -10.71
C HIS A 59 -15.62 -9.60 -11.94
N ASN A 60 -16.30 -10.30 -12.86
CA ASN A 60 -16.91 -9.70 -14.04
C ASN A 60 -17.99 -8.69 -13.63
N ILE A 61 -17.80 -7.42 -14.01
CA ILE A 61 -18.75 -6.35 -13.70
C ILE A 61 -20.11 -6.49 -14.41
N LEU A 62 -20.19 -7.32 -15.46
CA LEU A 62 -21.42 -7.57 -16.23
C LEU A 62 -22.26 -8.72 -15.66
N GLU A 63 -21.73 -9.49 -14.71
CA GLU A 63 -22.37 -10.68 -14.16
C GLU A 63 -22.87 -10.37 -12.75
N GLU A 64 -24.19 -10.32 -12.56
CA GLU A 64 -24.82 -9.89 -11.28
C GLU A 64 -24.63 -10.93 -10.16
N ASP A 65 -24.70 -12.22 -10.48
CA ASP A 65 -24.63 -13.31 -9.49
C ASP A 65 -23.21 -13.54 -8.94
N ALA A 66 -22.18 -13.18 -9.69
CA ALA A 66 -20.79 -13.38 -9.31
C ALA A 66 -20.24 -12.30 -8.35
N GLN A 67 -20.93 -11.16 -8.20
CA GLN A 67 -20.33 -9.98 -7.54
C GLN A 67 -20.13 -10.11 -6.03
N ASN A 68 -20.85 -11.03 -5.37
CA ASN A 68 -20.94 -11.06 -3.90
C ASN A 68 -20.49 -12.37 -3.25
N SER A 69 -20.06 -13.37 -4.03
CA SER A 69 -19.57 -14.61 -3.43
C SER A 69 -18.12 -14.42 -2.94
N HIS A 70 -17.88 -14.74 -1.66
CA HIS A 70 -16.53 -14.83 -1.04
C HIS A 70 -15.69 -13.53 -0.91
N VAL A 71 -16.28 -12.35 -1.01
CA VAL A 71 -15.55 -11.08 -0.77
C VAL A 71 -15.33 -10.85 0.72
N LEU A 72 -14.05 -10.73 1.13
CA LEU A 72 -13.69 -10.27 2.48
C LEU A 72 -13.57 -8.75 2.49
N VAL A 73 -14.19 -8.09 3.47
CA VAL A 73 -14.14 -6.63 3.62
C VAL A 73 -13.50 -6.25 4.95
N LEU A 74 -12.48 -5.40 4.89
CA LEU A 74 -11.87 -4.72 6.03
C LEU A 74 -12.37 -3.28 6.09
N GLU A 75 -12.56 -2.73 7.28
CA GLU A 75 -12.94 -1.32 7.47
C GLU A 75 -11.78 -0.35 7.24
N SER A 76 -10.53 -0.84 7.23
CA SER A 76 -9.31 -0.06 7.04
C SER A 76 -8.22 -0.94 6.40
N PRO A 77 -7.31 -0.36 5.60
CA PRO A 77 -6.11 -1.06 5.12
C PRO A 77 -5.04 -1.24 6.22
N VAL A 78 -5.21 -0.58 7.36
CA VAL A 78 -4.26 -0.64 8.48
C VAL A 78 -4.62 -1.82 9.39
N LEU A 79 -3.67 -2.71 9.63
CA LEU A 79 -3.84 -3.89 10.46
C LEU A 79 -2.80 -3.91 11.57
N ASN A 80 -3.22 -4.30 12.77
CA ASN A 80 -2.30 -4.69 13.83
C ASN A 80 -1.83 -6.15 13.63
N SER A 81 -0.82 -6.58 14.41
CA SER A 81 -0.25 -7.93 14.28
C SER A 81 -1.27 -9.06 14.49
N ALA A 82 -2.25 -8.88 15.38
CA ALA A 82 -3.28 -9.88 15.64
C ALA A 82 -4.30 -9.95 14.48
N GLU A 83 -4.70 -8.81 13.93
CA GLU A 83 -5.56 -8.74 12.73
C GLU A 83 -4.87 -9.33 11.51
N TRP A 84 -3.58 -9.06 11.33
CA TRP A 84 -2.77 -9.68 10.28
C TRP A 84 -2.73 -11.20 10.39
N ALA A 85 -2.48 -11.74 11.59
CA ALA A 85 -2.49 -13.17 11.82
C ALA A 85 -3.87 -13.81 11.51
N ARG A 86 -4.96 -13.14 11.89
CA ARG A 86 -6.33 -13.57 11.56
C ARG A 86 -6.59 -13.55 10.06
N LEU A 87 -6.13 -12.51 9.36
CA LEU A 87 -6.26 -12.38 7.92
C LEU A 87 -5.53 -13.53 7.19
N LYS A 88 -4.29 -13.81 7.60
CA LYS A 88 -3.53 -14.94 7.04
C LYS A 88 -4.20 -16.29 7.31
N ALA A 89 -4.70 -16.51 8.53
CA ALA A 89 -5.43 -17.73 8.88
C ALA A 89 -6.73 -17.89 8.07
N TYR A 90 -7.43 -16.78 7.77
CA TYR A 90 -8.64 -16.80 6.95
C TYR A 90 -8.38 -17.28 5.53
N PHE A 91 -7.33 -16.78 4.87
CA PHE A 91 -6.98 -17.20 3.51
C PHE A 91 -6.24 -18.54 3.46
N GLY A 92 -5.58 -18.95 4.55
CA GLY A 92 -4.98 -20.26 4.72
C GLY A 92 -4.10 -20.66 3.53
N PRO A 93 -4.43 -21.73 2.78
CA PRO A 93 -3.62 -22.22 1.66
C PRO A 93 -3.55 -21.26 0.47
N ALA A 94 -4.42 -20.25 0.39
CA ALA A 94 -4.38 -19.24 -0.67
C ALA A 94 -3.36 -18.12 -0.41
N VAL A 95 -2.68 -18.12 0.74
CA VAL A 95 -1.63 -17.15 1.06
C VAL A 95 -0.29 -17.60 0.52
N ALA A 96 0.40 -16.72 -0.20
CA ALA A 96 1.81 -16.87 -0.51
C ALA A 96 2.63 -15.81 0.24
N GLU A 97 3.72 -16.24 0.89
CA GLU A 97 4.67 -15.35 1.56
C GLU A 97 5.93 -15.21 0.70
N ILE A 98 6.24 -13.98 0.29
CA ILE A 98 7.39 -13.67 -0.58
C ILE A 98 8.42 -12.92 0.25
N ASP A 99 9.64 -13.41 0.23
CA ASP A 99 10.76 -12.75 0.92
C ASP A 99 11.24 -11.55 0.09
N CYS A 100 10.95 -10.34 0.59
CA CYS A 100 11.39 -9.08 -0.02
C CYS A 100 12.79 -8.63 0.41
N THR A 101 13.58 -9.49 1.06
CA THR A 101 14.97 -9.21 1.42
C THR A 101 15.95 -9.52 0.29
N PHE A 102 17.16 -8.96 0.40
CA PHE A 102 18.25 -9.22 -0.53
C PHE A 102 19.59 -9.21 0.22
N PRO A 103 20.61 -9.93 -0.28
CA PRO A 103 21.93 -9.93 0.34
C PRO A 103 22.55 -8.53 0.38
N SER A 104 23.16 -8.16 1.51
CA SER A 104 23.87 -6.88 1.65
C SER A 104 25.20 -6.84 0.87
N THR A 105 25.76 -8.01 0.57
CA THR A 105 26.99 -8.18 -0.21
C THR A 105 26.67 -8.28 -1.70
N GLY A 106 27.30 -7.45 -2.55
CA GLY A 106 27.18 -7.56 -4.01
C GLY A 106 26.60 -6.35 -4.74
N GLY A 107 26.35 -5.23 -4.03
CA GLY A 107 26.04 -3.94 -4.65
C GLY A 107 24.68 -3.89 -5.37
N GLN A 108 24.57 -2.99 -6.35
CA GLN A 108 23.29 -2.65 -7.01
C GLN A 108 22.64 -3.81 -7.77
N GLU A 109 23.45 -4.72 -8.33
CA GLU A 109 22.94 -5.87 -9.08
C GLU A 109 22.14 -6.84 -8.22
N GLN A 110 22.43 -6.94 -6.91
CA GLN A 110 21.69 -7.80 -6.00
C GLN A 110 20.26 -7.29 -5.76
N LEU A 111 20.08 -5.98 -5.61
CA LEU A 111 18.76 -5.39 -5.50
C LEU A 111 17.96 -5.59 -6.79
N ARG A 112 18.60 -5.40 -7.96
CA ARG A 112 17.96 -5.65 -9.25
C ARG A 112 17.53 -7.11 -9.40
N ALA A 113 18.42 -8.05 -9.07
CA ALA A 113 18.12 -9.48 -9.10
C ALA A 113 17.00 -9.84 -8.11
N ALA A 114 16.99 -9.27 -6.91
CA ALA A 114 15.94 -9.49 -5.92
C ALA A 114 14.58 -8.98 -6.42
N ILE A 115 14.52 -7.79 -7.04
CA ILE A 115 13.29 -7.27 -7.66
C ILE A 115 12.79 -8.19 -8.78
N ALA A 116 13.69 -8.76 -9.58
CA ALA A 116 13.30 -9.74 -10.61
C ALA A 116 12.75 -11.02 -9.97
N ARG A 117 13.42 -11.56 -8.95
CA ARG A 117 13.01 -12.76 -8.20
C ARG A 117 11.63 -12.60 -7.58
N ILE A 118 11.37 -11.54 -6.82
CA ILE A 118 10.07 -11.35 -6.14
C ILE A 118 8.91 -11.22 -7.13
N ARG A 119 9.16 -10.65 -8.33
CA ARG A 119 8.15 -10.56 -9.38
C ARG A 119 7.80 -11.93 -9.94
N GLU A 120 8.81 -12.76 -10.18
CA GLU A 120 8.62 -14.13 -10.66
C GLU A 120 7.92 -15.01 -9.61
N GLU A 121 8.35 -14.93 -8.35
CA GLU A 121 7.70 -15.65 -7.24
C GLU A 121 6.23 -15.25 -7.08
N ALA A 122 5.92 -13.94 -7.18
CA ALA A 122 4.54 -13.46 -7.13
C ALA A 122 3.69 -13.95 -8.32
N GLU A 123 4.27 -13.98 -9.52
CA GLU A 123 3.60 -14.49 -10.71
C GLU A 123 3.31 -16.00 -10.58
N GLN A 124 4.29 -16.77 -10.13
CA GLN A 124 4.14 -18.21 -9.92
C GLN A 124 3.11 -18.53 -8.81
N ALA A 125 3.03 -17.73 -7.76
CA ALA A 125 2.07 -17.91 -6.68
C ALA A 125 0.62 -17.67 -7.08
N VAL A 126 0.38 -16.86 -8.13
CA VAL A 126 -0.96 -16.52 -8.62
C VAL A 126 -1.40 -17.41 -9.79
N ARG A 127 -0.46 -18.03 -10.50
CA ARG A 127 -0.72 -18.97 -11.61
C ARG A 127 -1.31 -20.29 -11.12
#